data_AF-A0A7C1F371-F1
#
_entry.id   AF-A0A7C1F371-F1
#
_cell.length_a   1.000
_cell.length_b   1.000
_cell.length_c   1.000
_cell.angle_alpha   90.00
_cell.angle_beta   90.00
_cell.angle_gamma   90.00
#
_symmetry.space_group_name_H-M   'P 1'
#
loop_
_entity.id
_entity.type
_entity.pdbx_description
1 polymer ?
#
loop_
_entity_poly.entity_id
_entity_poly.type
_entity_poly.pdbx_seq_one_letter_code
_entity_poly.pdbx_strand_id
1 'polypeptide(L)'
;MLKNGIIEGVKSGIFGIGELDNTQIKCIYFKENPVIEFEENEILVREDLCKKEMVEETVVISSVKEPVEIFTNGQKSDDDVVESNKSLLEQISLNFKIPKGKTYDVLQMVNFLQNKFTNIEISIKATEGSLPKQDYEDKILETLRQIGVEVK
;
A
#
# COMPACT_ATOMS: atom_id res chain seq x y z
N MET A 1 -17.49 24.36 -5.69
CA MET A 1 -18.65 23.45 -5.61
C MET A 1 -18.24 22.03 -5.26
N LEU A 2 -17.26 21.43 -5.95
CA LEU A 2 -16.80 20.06 -5.69
C LEU A 2 -16.29 19.83 -4.25
N LYS A 3 -15.35 20.66 -3.78
CA LYS A 3 -14.78 20.56 -2.42
C LYS A 3 -15.87 20.54 -1.33
N ASN A 4 -16.87 21.42 -1.43
CA ASN A 4 -17.98 21.46 -0.48
C ASN A 4 -18.86 20.21 -0.56
N GLY A 5 -19.11 19.68 -1.77
CA GLY A 5 -19.87 18.43 -1.94
C GLY A 5 -19.17 17.23 -1.30
N ILE A 6 -17.84 17.16 -1.41
CA ILE A 6 -17.04 16.13 -0.75
C ILE A 6 -17.09 16.30 0.78
N ILE A 7 -16.88 17.52 1.29
CA ILE A 7 -16.97 17.82 2.74
C ILE A 7 -18.32 17.38 3.32
N GLU A 8 -19.44 17.75 2.67
CA GLU A 8 -20.77 17.39 3.15
C GLU A 8 -21.05 15.89 3.02
N GLY A 9 -20.52 15.23 1.98
CA GLY A 9 -20.59 13.77 1.83
C GLY A 9 -19.87 13.00 2.94
N VAL A 10 -18.69 13.48 3.37
CA VAL A 10 -17.94 12.91 4.49
C VAL A 10 -18.63 13.14 5.82
N LYS A 11 -19.08 14.37 6.10
CA LYS A 11 -19.84 14.70 7.32
C LYS A 11 -21.11 13.86 7.46
N SER A 12 -21.81 13.64 6.35
CA SER A 12 -23.04 12.85 6.32
C SER A 12 -22.78 11.33 6.36
N GLY A 13 -21.52 10.91 6.20
CA GLY A 13 -21.11 9.50 6.23
C GLY A 13 -21.49 8.72 4.97
N ILE A 14 -21.69 9.39 3.83
CA ILE A 14 -21.96 8.73 2.55
C ILE A 14 -20.70 7.98 2.06
N PHE A 15 -19.54 8.56 2.33
CA PHE A 15 -18.20 8.02 2.10
C PHE A 15 -17.23 8.66 3.10
N GLY A 16 -16.03 8.11 3.27
CA GLY A 16 -14.93 8.76 3.95
C GLY A 16 -13.89 9.31 2.97
N ILE A 17 -12.90 10.00 3.51
CA ILE A 17 -11.64 10.30 2.81
C ILE A 17 -10.55 9.47 3.44
N GLY A 18 -9.67 8.93 2.62
CA GLY A 18 -8.51 8.21 3.08
C GLY A 18 -7.34 8.40 2.14
N GLU A 19 -6.23 7.77 2.52
CA GLU A 19 -5.05 7.66 1.69
C GLU A 19 -4.88 6.23 1.22
N LEU A 20 -4.35 6.07 0.01
CA LEU A 20 -3.88 4.79 -0.48
C LEU A 20 -2.38 4.67 -0.22
N ASP A 21 -2.01 4.03 0.90
CA ASP A 21 -0.62 3.68 1.19
C ASP A 21 -0.37 2.23 0.76
N ASN A 22 0.33 2.05 -0.36
CA ASN A 22 0.97 0.78 -0.71
C ASN A 22 0.07 -0.46 -0.61
N THR A 23 -1.19 -0.31 -1.08
CA THR A 23 -2.32 -1.29 -1.11
C THR A 23 -3.25 -1.30 0.11
N GLN A 24 -2.87 -0.65 1.21
CA GLN A 24 -3.76 -0.48 2.35
C GLN A 24 -4.50 0.85 2.20
N ILE A 25 -5.83 0.75 2.12
CA ILE A 25 -6.68 1.91 2.30
C ILE A 25 -6.58 2.26 3.79
N LYS A 26 -6.32 3.53 4.07
CA LYS A 26 -6.39 4.10 5.41
C LYS A 26 -7.44 5.20 5.39
N CYS A 27 -8.59 4.95 5.99
CA CYS A 27 -9.62 5.95 6.17
C CYS A 27 -9.15 6.97 7.23
N ILE A 28 -9.02 8.23 6.81
CA ILE A 28 -8.54 9.34 7.65
C ILE A 28 -9.71 10.15 8.17
N TYR A 29 -10.74 10.36 7.35
CA TYR A 29 -11.92 11.13 7.72
C TYR A 29 -13.22 10.39 7.45
N PHE A 30 -14.07 10.21 8.48
CA PHE A 30 -15.43 9.67 8.31
C PHE A 30 -16.40 10.25 9.35
N LYS A 31 -17.53 10.83 8.90
CA LYS A 31 -18.50 11.53 9.76
C LYS A 31 -17.90 12.67 10.60
N GLU A 32 -16.89 13.31 10.03
CA GLU A 32 -16.21 14.45 10.61
C GLU A 32 -15.96 15.53 9.55
N ASN A 33 -15.27 16.61 9.92
CA ASN A 33 -14.97 17.70 9.00
C ASN A 33 -13.57 17.52 8.38
N PRO A 34 -13.45 17.06 7.12
CA PRO A 34 -12.16 16.78 6.52
C PRO A 34 -11.43 18.05 6.08
N VAL A 35 -10.11 17.96 6.04
CA VAL A 35 -9.26 18.88 5.27
C VAL A 35 -9.00 18.21 3.92
N ILE A 36 -9.36 18.91 2.83
CA ILE A 36 -9.22 18.41 1.46
C ILE A 36 -8.11 19.18 0.78
N GLU A 37 -7.07 18.47 0.37
CA GLU A 37 -5.89 19.04 -0.28
C GLU A 37 -5.77 18.60 -1.75
N PHE A 38 -6.52 17.57 -2.15
CA PHE A 38 -6.48 16.98 -3.51
C PHE A 38 -5.09 16.46 -3.89
N GLU A 39 -4.38 15.88 -2.93
CA GLU A 39 -3.13 15.17 -3.19
C GLU A 39 -3.39 13.89 -3.99
N GLU A 40 -2.39 13.39 -4.72
CA GLU A 40 -2.53 12.26 -5.65
C GLU A 40 -2.93 10.94 -4.95
N ASN A 41 -2.65 10.83 -3.66
CA ASN A 41 -2.98 9.69 -2.80
C ASN A 41 -4.33 9.84 -2.06
N GLU A 42 -4.99 11.00 -2.13
CA GLU A 42 -6.29 11.24 -1.49
C GLU A 42 -7.41 10.52 -2.27
N ILE A 43 -8.10 9.58 -1.62
CA ILE A 43 -9.15 8.77 -2.24
C ILE A 43 -10.47 8.86 -1.47
N LEU A 44 -11.58 8.74 -2.19
CA LEU A 44 -12.89 8.52 -1.56
C LEU A 44 -13.04 7.06 -1.17
N VAL A 45 -13.28 6.84 0.13
CA VAL A 45 -13.37 5.50 0.72
C VAL A 45 -14.82 5.16 0.98
N ARG A 46 -15.25 3.96 0.59
CA ARG A 46 -16.62 3.52 0.88
C ARG A 46 -16.86 3.38 2.38
N GLU A 47 -18.07 3.67 2.83
CA GLU A 47 -18.40 3.66 4.26
C GLU A 47 -18.16 2.32 4.97
N ASP A 48 -18.26 1.19 4.27
CA ASP A 48 -18.01 -0.14 4.81
C ASP A 48 -16.52 -0.36 5.15
N LEU A 49 -15.62 0.28 4.42
CA LEU A 49 -14.17 0.19 4.63
C LEU A 49 -13.72 1.07 5.79
N CYS A 50 -14.27 2.29 5.91
CA CYS A 50 -14.00 3.15 7.06
C CYS A 50 -14.48 2.56 8.39
N LYS A 51 -15.61 1.85 8.41
CA LYS A 51 -16.12 1.17 9.61
C LYS A 51 -15.27 -0.05 10.00
N LYS A 52 -14.63 -0.70 9.03
CA LYS A 52 -13.84 -1.92 9.24
C LYS A 52 -12.50 -1.64 9.92
N GLU A 53 -11.88 -0.49 9.62
CA GLU A 53 -10.61 -0.08 10.23
C GLU A 53 -10.72 0.30 11.71
N MET A 54 -11.92 0.63 12.21
CA MET A 54 -12.15 0.89 13.64
C MET A 54 -12.13 -0.37 14.52
N VAL A 55 -12.01 -1.57 13.93
CA VAL A 55 -12.08 -2.86 14.65
C VAL A 55 -10.70 -3.55 14.77
N GLU A 56 -9.65 -3.04 14.09
CA GLU A 56 -8.31 -3.64 14.12
C GLU A 56 -7.20 -2.77 14.75
N GLU A 57 -7.55 -1.67 15.44
CA GLU A 57 -6.62 -0.90 16.27
C GLU A 57 -7.12 -0.75 17.72
N THR A 58 -7.02 -1.82 18.51
CA THR A 58 -6.83 -1.69 19.97
C THR A 58 -5.46 -2.19 20.35
N VAL A 59 -4.44 -1.39 20.07
CA VAL A 59 -3.25 -1.31 20.93
C VAL A 59 -3.11 0.16 21.30
N VAL A 60 -3.79 0.52 22.38
CA VAL A 60 -3.72 1.83 23.01
C VAL A 60 -2.35 1.94 23.66
N ILE A 61 -1.45 2.74 23.11
CA ILE A 61 -0.29 3.25 23.86
C ILE A 61 -0.43 4.76 23.93
N SER A 62 -0.96 5.23 25.06
CA SER A 62 -0.76 6.60 25.51
C SER A 62 -0.27 6.58 26.96
N SER A 63 0.97 7.05 27.12
CA SER A 63 1.71 7.31 28.36
C SER A 63 1.10 8.56 29.05
N VAL A 64 1.11 8.86 30.36
CA VAL A 64 2.02 8.64 31.51
C VAL A 64 1.22 8.93 32.81
N LYS A 65 1.51 8.24 33.94
CA LYS A 65 1.86 8.77 35.30
C LYS A 65 1.44 7.86 36.50
N GLU A 66 2.45 7.11 36.99
CA GLU A 66 2.86 6.78 38.39
C GLU A 66 1.84 6.30 39.48
N PRO A 67 2.29 5.76 40.65
CA PRO A 67 3.07 4.52 40.85
C PRO A 67 2.43 3.63 41.95
N VAL A 68 2.51 2.30 41.85
CA VAL A 68 2.30 1.44 43.04
C VAL A 68 3.27 0.26 43.04
N GLU A 69 4.17 0.35 44.00
CA GLU A 69 5.06 -0.64 44.61
C GLU A 69 4.24 -1.43 45.69
N ILE A 70 4.39 -2.71 46.05
CA ILE A 70 5.38 -3.78 45.82
C ILE A 70 4.77 -5.19 46.17
N PHE A 71 5.49 -6.27 45.75
CA PHE A 71 5.70 -7.63 46.35
C PHE A 71 4.61 -8.70 46.10
N THR A 72 4.87 -9.98 45.77
CA THR A 72 5.98 -10.92 46.09
C THR A 72 6.16 -12.05 45.04
N ASN A 73 7.43 -12.37 44.73
CA ASN A 73 8.08 -13.70 44.70
C ASN A 73 7.49 -14.90 43.93
N GLY A 74 8.30 -15.47 43.01
CA GLY A 74 8.50 -16.93 42.93
C GLY A 74 8.31 -17.66 41.59
N GLN A 75 9.46 -18.03 41.00
CA GLN A 75 9.74 -19.25 40.21
C GLN A 75 9.25 -19.41 38.76
N LYS A 76 10.26 -19.30 37.87
CA LYS A 76 10.60 -20.19 36.74
C LYS A 76 9.52 -21.18 36.28
N SER A 77 9.05 -20.97 35.07
CA SER A 77 8.76 -22.03 34.11
C SER A 77 9.26 -21.56 32.75
N ASP A 78 10.06 -22.44 32.13
CA ASP A 78 10.50 -22.35 30.76
C ASP A 78 9.30 -22.11 29.85
N ASP A 79 9.34 -21.04 29.07
CA ASP A 79 8.66 -20.96 27.80
C ASP A 79 9.65 -20.34 26.83
N ASP A 80 10.07 -21.18 25.88
CA ASP A 80 10.92 -20.83 24.76
C ASP A 80 10.41 -19.53 24.13
N VAL A 81 11.19 -18.46 24.33
CA VAL A 81 11.16 -17.30 23.45
C VAL A 81 11.70 -17.81 22.12
N VAL A 82 10.80 -18.34 21.28
CA VAL A 82 11.04 -18.46 19.85
C VAL A 82 11.06 -17.03 19.35
N GLU A 83 12.22 -16.41 19.53
CA GLU A 83 12.64 -15.20 18.88
C GLU A 83 12.60 -15.53 17.39
N SER A 84 11.47 -15.17 16.77
CA SER A 84 11.26 -15.33 15.34
C SER A 84 12.27 -14.41 14.67
N ASN A 85 13.46 -14.94 14.40
CA ASN A 85 14.43 -14.37 13.49
C ASN A 85 13.72 -14.27 12.15
N LYS A 86 13.06 -13.12 11.92
CA LYS A 86 12.40 -12.80 10.66
C LYS A 86 13.53 -12.69 9.65
N SER A 87 13.83 -13.80 8.98
CA SER A 87 14.85 -13.86 7.94
C SER A 87 14.42 -12.87 6.84
N LEU A 88 15.14 -11.76 6.75
CA LEU A 88 14.89 -10.76 5.73
C LEU A 88 15.45 -11.26 4.40
N LEU A 89 14.70 -11.02 3.32
CA LEU A 89 15.17 -11.30 1.97
C LEU A 89 15.87 -10.05 1.44
N GLU A 90 17.18 -10.13 1.25
CA GLU A 90 17.99 -9.02 0.70
C GLU A 90 17.88 -8.94 -0.83
N GLN A 91 17.53 -10.06 -1.48
CA GLN A 91 17.38 -10.14 -2.93
C GLN A 91 16.25 -11.10 -3.30
N ILE A 92 15.48 -10.74 -4.33
CA ILE A 92 14.37 -11.52 -4.87
C ILE A 92 14.58 -11.64 -6.38
N SER A 93 14.45 -12.86 -6.92
CA SER A 93 14.47 -13.12 -8.36
C SER A 93 13.30 -14.03 -8.71
N LEU A 94 12.43 -13.56 -9.60
CA LEU A 94 11.19 -14.23 -9.98
C LEU A 94 11.10 -14.31 -11.50
N ASN A 95 10.77 -15.48 -12.02
CA ASN A 95 10.51 -15.69 -13.45
C ASN A 95 9.21 -16.49 -13.61
N PHE A 96 8.20 -15.86 -14.20
CA PHE A 96 6.87 -16.43 -14.34
C PHE A 96 6.17 -15.89 -15.59
N LYS A 97 5.13 -16.60 -16.04
CA LYS A 97 4.24 -16.16 -17.13
C LYS A 97 3.03 -15.44 -16.55
N ILE A 98 2.68 -14.30 -17.11
CA ILE A 98 1.50 -13.52 -16.68
C ILE A 98 0.28 -14.00 -17.47
N PRO A 99 -0.80 -14.47 -16.82
CA PRO A 99 -2.05 -14.78 -17.51
C PRO A 99 -2.67 -13.55 -18.17
N LYS A 100 -3.42 -13.73 -19.25
CA LYS A 100 -4.15 -12.62 -19.90
C LYS A 100 -5.10 -11.95 -18.90
N GLY A 101 -5.07 -10.62 -18.87
CA GLY A 101 -5.90 -9.81 -17.96
C GLY A 101 -5.36 -9.67 -16.54
N LYS A 102 -4.19 -10.25 -16.22
CA LYS A 102 -3.60 -10.23 -14.87
C LYS A 102 -2.40 -9.29 -14.71
N THR A 103 -2.14 -8.44 -15.70
CA THR A 103 -1.03 -7.48 -15.67
C THR A 103 -1.12 -6.48 -14.51
N TYR A 104 -2.33 -6.03 -14.16
CA TYR A 104 -2.53 -5.11 -13.04
C TYR A 104 -2.15 -5.71 -11.68
N ASP A 105 -2.43 -7.00 -11.47
CA ASP A 105 -2.04 -7.72 -10.24
C ASP A 105 -0.51 -7.78 -10.11
N VAL A 106 0.21 -7.95 -11.23
CA VAL A 106 1.68 -7.93 -11.24
C VAL A 106 2.23 -6.53 -11.00
N LEU A 107 1.64 -5.48 -11.59
CA LEU A 107 2.06 -4.10 -11.32
C LEU A 107 1.89 -3.74 -9.84
N GLN A 108 0.78 -4.16 -9.20
CA GLN A 108 0.59 -3.98 -7.76
C GLN A 108 1.71 -4.64 -6.95
N MET A 109 2.08 -5.88 -7.30
CA MET A 109 3.20 -6.58 -6.66
C MET A 109 4.54 -5.84 -6.86
N VAL A 110 4.80 -5.32 -8.07
CA VAL A 110 6.01 -4.55 -8.35
C VAL A 110 6.05 -3.25 -7.53
N ASN A 111 4.93 -2.53 -7.42
CA ASN A 111 4.84 -1.34 -6.58
C ASN A 111 5.14 -1.67 -5.11
N PHE A 112 4.61 -2.77 -4.60
CA PHE A 112 4.93 -3.24 -3.25
C PHE A 112 6.45 -3.45 -3.06
N LEU A 113 7.12 -4.04 -4.06
CA LEU A 113 8.58 -4.23 -4.03
C LEU A 113 9.33 -2.89 -4.07
N GLN A 114 8.87 -1.89 -4.83
CA GLN A 114 9.53 -0.57 -4.93
C GLN A 114 9.62 0.14 -3.57
N ASN A 115 8.70 -0.13 -2.65
CA ASN A 115 8.74 0.43 -1.29
C ASN A 115 9.79 -0.21 -0.37
N LYS A 116 10.33 -1.38 -0.75
CA LYS A 116 11.26 -2.17 0.07
C LYS A 116 12.64 -2.33 -0.58
N PHE A 117 12.74 -2.14 -1.90
CA PHE A 117 13.95 -2.31 -2.68
C PHE A 117 14.28 -1.05 -3.47
N THR A 118 15.52 -0.57 -3.36
CA THR A 118 16.00 0.62 -4.07
C THR A 118 16.15 0.41 -5.58
N ASN A 119 16.40 -0.83 -6.01
CA ASN A 119 16.64 -1.16 -7.42
C ASN A 119 15.73 -2.32 -7.83
N ILE A 120 14.96 -2.09 -8.90
CA ILE A 120 14.08 -3.07 -9.51
C ILE A 120 14.32 -3.04 -11.01
N GLU A 121 14.59 -4.22 -11.57
CA GLU A 121 14.75 -4.45 -13.00
C GLU A 121 13.59 -5.30 -13.51
N ILE A 122 12.98 -4.89 -14.63
CA ILE A 122 11.87 -5.60 -15.27
C ILE A 122 12.29 -6.01 -16.67
N SER A 123 12.12 -7.30 -16.99
CA SER A 123 12.32 -7.84 -18.34
C SER A 123 10.99 -8.29 -18.92
N ILE A 124 10.63 -7.77 -20.11
CA ILE A 124 9.38 -8.12 -20.80
C ILE A 124 9.71 -8.98 -22.01
N LYS A 125 9.10 -10.17 -22.06
CA LYS A 125 9.16 -11.06 -23.22
C LYS A 125 7.75 -11.31 -23.76
N ALA A 126 7.46 -10.77 -24.95
CA ALA A 126 6.21 -11.00 -25.67
C ALA A 126 6.41 -12.03 -26.78
N THR A 127 5.65 -13.12 -26.73
CA THR A 127 5.66 -14.21 -27.73
C THR A 127 4.23 -14.55 -28.14
N GLU A 128 4.04 -15.29 -29.23
CA GLU A 128 2.71 -15.69 -29.72
C GLU A 128 1.82 -14.50 -30.12
N GLY A 129 2.43 -13.50 -30.77
CA GLY A 129 1.77 -12.33 -31.33
C GLY A 129 2.72 -11.57 -32.26
N SER A 130 2.26 -10.46 -32.82
CA SER A 130 3.10 -9.58 -33.63
C SER A 130 2.77 -8.11 -33.34
N LEU A 131 3.77 -7.26 -33.45
CA LEU A 131 3.66 -5.82 -33.32
C LEU A 131 4.40 -5.18 -34.51
N PRO A 132 3.79 -4.25 -35.25
CA PRO A 132 4.51 -3.50 -36.28
C PRO A 132 5.74 -2.81 -35.69
N LYS A 133 6.85 -2.82 -36.42
CA LYS A 133 8.10 -2.18 -35.94
C LYS A 133 7.90 -0.71 -35.58
N GLN A 134 7.12 0.01 -36.39
CA GLN A 134 6.78 1.41 -36.12
C GLN A 134 6.00 1.57 -34.81
N ASP A 135 5.05 0.67 -34.51
CA ASP A 135 4.32 0.73 -33.23
C ASP A 135 5.25 0.45 -32.04
N TYR A 136 6.27 -0.40 -32.20
CA TYR A 136 7.28 -0.59 -31.16
C TYR A 136 8.09 0.69 -30.92
N GLU A 137 8.54 1.36 -31.98
CA GLU A 137 9.32 2.60 -31.90
C GLU A 137 8.46 3.76 -31.35
N ASP A 138 7.30 4.00 -31.94
CA ASP A 138 6.46 5.19 -31.67
C ASP A 138 5.65 5.06 -30.38
N LYS A 139 5.27 3.85 -29.96
CA LYS A 139 4.44 3.64 -28.75
C LYS A 139 5.26 3.14 -27.58
N ILE A 140 6.11 2.13 -27.78
CA ILE A 140 6.82 1.49 -26.66
C ILE A 140 8.08 2.28 -26.30
N LEU A 141 8.99 2.48 -27.25
CA LEU A 141 10.26 3.16 -26.97
C LEU A 141 10.05 4.64 -26.63
N GLU A 142 9.16 5.33 -27.33
CA GLU A 142 8.86 6.74 -27.02
C GLU A 142 8.23 6.91 -25.62
N THR A 143 7.33 6.01 -25.20
CA THR A 143 6.80 6.04 -23.83
C THR A 143 7.90 5.86 -22.79
N LEU A 144 8.79 4.88 -22.98
CA LEU A 144 9.92 4.65 -22.07
C LEU A 144 10.84 5.88 -21.99
N ARG A 145 11.11 6.51 -23.13
CA ARG A 145 11.89 7.76 -23.19
C ARG A 145 11.22 8.90 -22.43
N GLN A 146 9.90 9.08 -22.58
CA GLN A 146 9.15 10.14 -21.90
C GLN A 146 9.15 10.00 -20.38
N ILE A 147 9.18 8.77 -19.87
CA ILE A 147 9.27 8.50 -18.42
C ILE A 147 10.72 8.37 -17.92
N GLY A 148 11.71 8.66 -18.76
CA GLY A 148 13.13 8.64 -18.39
C GLY A 148 13.73 7.25 -18.18
N VAL A 149 13.14 6.21 -18.78
CA VAL A 149 13.64 4.84 -18.70
C VAL A 149 14.47 4.52 -19.95
N GLU A 150 15.74 4.15 -19.73
CA GLU A 150 16.63 3.69 -20.79
C GLU A 150 16.45 2.18 -21.03
N VAL A 151 16.28 1.80 -22.30
CA VAL A 151 16.27 0.39 -22.71
C VAL A 151 17.72 -0.07 -22.83
N LYS A 152 18.09 -1.10 -22.07
CA LYS A 152 19.39 -1.76 -22.12
C LYS A 152 19.44 -2.86 -23.17
#